data_AF-K5DGQ6-F1
#
_entry.id   AF-K5DGQ6-F1
#
_cell.length_a   1.000
_cell.length_b   1.000
_cell.length_c   1.000
_cell.angle_alpha   90.00
_cell.angle_beta   90.00
_cell.angle_gamma   90.00
#
_symmetry.space_group_name_H-M   'P 1'
#
loop_
_entity.id
_entity.type
_entity.pdbx_description
1 polymer ?
#
loop_
_entity_poly.entity_id
_entity_poly.type
_entity_poly.pdbx_seq_one_letter_code
_entity_poly.pdbx_strand_id
1 'polypeptide(L)'
;MKNNLKFLRRKSIGMALMGVLTFFTACDKGIDADEVFVPNVTNSTLESPKADDVTMILSPDGTKLVVAWPVVDGAGGYEFTLYNVDNNENPIVVGTEKEIVDGCSVSRIVESDTQYKAVIRTLGNAKYNNKEAEVASEVPYSTLALSDATIESGSINEWLKANPIPEDKIGQEYTIDLVGGQEYTLDDVIDFADQQVTIRGSKVNHAKIKMTGNASFLTNNGFKLKFADIDCENLKSETLLGTSATPDEGSQVATGEYVVSNPIMLQGCNVTGLNRYLFYDMNKVKYCIDYLGFSDCNIQVRQNDILVRAAKSSIIRMDIVKSTLWSTQQVGKNFMQISGQRPNKISGRTGAEFNFLNTTFYNIAYGKDFVNWNNYRGQSCVFLNFQNTLFVNCGNNDITNKMQGNANMKHDYKNNAYWYNNAEGKDKYDTTATFSDPQMKNPEEGDFTLSSTEHIAKRIGDPRWLPEEIVE
;
A
#
# COMPACT_ATOMS: atom_id res chain seq x y z
N MET A 1 45.10 -36.71 -7.48
CA MET A 1 44.35 -37.97 -7.77
C MET A 1 43.04 -37.90 -6.98
N LYS A 2 41.91 -37.79 -7.71
CA LYS A 2 40.49 -37.95 -7.31
C LYS A 2 39.85 -37.04 -6.23
N ASN A 3 39.17 -36.01 -6.75
CA ASN A 3 37.77 -35.56 -6.55
C ASN A 3 37.11 -35.65 -5.16
N ASN A 4 36.59 -34.51 -4.67
CA ASN A 4 35.14 -34.22 -4.74
C ASN A 4 34.83 -32.75 -4.41
N LEU A 5 34.42 -32.01 -5.45
CA LEU A 5 33.76 -30.71 -5.41
C LEU A 5 32.34 -30.86 -4.84
N LYS A 6 31.99 -30.14 -3.78
CA LYS A 6 30.60 -29.73 -3.45
C LYS A 6 30.60 -28.39 -2.71
N PHE A 7 30.68 -27.31 -3.48
CA PHE A 7 30.21 -25.98 -3.08
C PHE A 7 29.55 -25.32 -4.30
N LEU A 8 28.27 -25.65 -4.51
CA LEU A 8 27.40 -25.05 -5.52
C LEU A 8 25.97 -25.25 -5.03
N ARG A 9 25.43 -24.23 -4.34
CA ARG A 9 23.99 -23.92 -4.22
C ARG A 9 23.81 -22.67 -3.35
N ARG A 10 24.16 -21.51 -3.92
CA ARG A 10 23.71 -20.16 -3.56
C ARG A 10 24.36 -19.19 -4.55
N LYS A 11 23.83 -19.19 -5.77
CA LYS A 11 23.96 -18.15 -6.82
C LYS A 11 23.39 -18.74 -8.12
N SER A 12 22.07 -18.69 -8.27
CA SER A 12 21.38 -19.02 -9.52
C SER A 12 19.95 -18.46 -9.54
N ILE A 13 19.81 -17.16 -9.24
CA ILE A 13 18.66 -16.33 -9.64
C ILE A 13 19.13 -15.06 -10.39
N GLY A 14 20.44 -14.85 -10.53
CA GLY A 14 21.01 -13.71 -11.28
C GLY A 14 21.68 -14.15 -12.57
N MET A 15 20.95 -14.79 -13.49
CA MET A 15 21.36 -14.95 -14.91
C MET A 15 20.22 -15.46 -15.79
N ALA A 16 19.20 -14.63 -15.99
CA ALA A 16 18.24 -14.79 -17.10
C ALA A 16 17.69 -13.43 -17.60
N LEU A 17 18.39 -12.33 -17.30
CA LEU A 17 18.02 -10.97 -17.70
C LEU A 17 19.16 -10.32 -18.49
N MET A 18 19.66 -11.02 -19.50
CA MET A 18 20.56 -10.45 -20.51
C MET A 18 20.41 -11.26 -21.79
N GLY A 19 19.26 -11.09 -22.46
CA GLY A 19 18.94 -11.84 -23.68
C GLY A 19 17.68 -11.43 -24.43
N VAL A 20 16.89 -10.46 -23.95
CA VAL A 20 15.67 -9.97 -24.66
C VAL A 20 15.72 -8.46 -24.95
N LEU A 21 16.76 -7.74 -24.51
CA LEU A 21 16.99 -6.33 -24.85
C LEU A 21 17.90 -6.13 -26.07
N THR A 22 18.22 -7.19 -26.82
CA THR A 22 19.10 -7.12 -28.01
C THR A 22 18.36 -7.28 -29.36
N PHE A 23 17.04 -7.02 -29.42
CA PHE A 23 16.33 -6.95 -30.71
C PHE A 23 16.04 -5.53 -31.23
N PHE A 24 16.55 -4.48 -30.56
CA PHE A 24 16.33 -3.11 -31.01
C PHE A 24 17.61 -2.26 -31.03
N THR A 25 18.68 -2.77 -31.66
CA THR A 25 19.70 -1.93 -32.32
C THR A 25 20.42 -2.76 -33.39
N ALA A 26 19.83 -2.85 -34.58
CA ALA A 26 20.59 -3.07 -35.80
C ALA A 26 20.29 -1.88 -36.74
N CYS A 27 20.83 -0.73 -36.38
CA CYS A 27 21.14 0.31 -37.36
C CYS A 27 22.65 0.32 -37.52
N ASP A 28 23.18 -0.76 -38.08
CA ASP A 28 24.50 -0.76 -38.71
C ASP A 28 24.33 -1.29 -40.12
N LYS A 29 24.78 -0.49 -41.09
CA LYS A 29 24.55 -0.65 -42.52
C LYS A 29 25.05 -2.02 -43.00
N GLY A 30 24.13 -2.85 -43.49
CA GLY A 30 24.43 -4.12 -44.11
C GLY A 30 23.45 -4.48 -45.23
N ILE A 31 23.81 -4.05 -46.45
CA ILE A 31 23.67 -4.76 -47.74
C ILE A 31 22.24 -5.10 -48.25
N ASP A 32 21.94 -4.58 -49.45
CA ASP A 32 20.74 -4.69 -50.30
C ASP A 32 19.40 -4.17 -49.74
N ALA A 33 19.20 -2.87 -49.96
CA ALA A 33 17.97 -2.13 -49.73
C ALA A 33 17.01 -2.22 -50.94
N ASP A 34 16.56 -3.42 -51.29
CA ASP A 34 15.44 -3.63 -52.24
C ASP A 34 14.42 -4.69 -51.78
N GLU A 35 14.50 -5.17 -50.53
CA GLU A 35 13.38 -5.90 -49.92
C GLU A 35 12.33 -4.91 -49.44
N VAL A 36 11.45 -4.49 -50.36
CA VAL A 36 10.15 -3.94 -49.98
C VAL A 36 9.42 -5.05 -49.24
N PHE A 37 9.19 -4.91 -47.93
CA PHE A 37 8.30 -5.79 -47.17
C PHE A 37 6.90 -5.70 -47.81
N VAL A 38 6.63 -6.60 -48.74
CA VAL A 38 5.30 -6.83 -49.29
C VAL A 38 4.66 -7.87 -48.38
N PRO A 39 3.63 -7.51 -47.60
CA PRO A 39 2.95 -8.50 -46.80
C PRO A 39 2.35 -9.55 -47.70
N ASN A 40 2.51 -10.82 -47.31
CA ASN A 40 1.98 -11.96 -48.06
C ASN A 40 0.45 -12.10 -47.92
N VAL A 41 -0.17 -11.27 -47.05
CA VAL A 41 -1.61 -11.25 -46.77
C VAL A 41 -2.25 -10.06 -47.48
N THR A 42 -3.18 -10.34 -48.40
CA THR A 42 -3.99 -9.34 -49.11
C THR A 42 -5.44 -9.82 -49.22
N ASN A 43 -6.39 -8.91 -49.43
CA ASN A 43 -7.81 -9.23 -49.66
C ASN A 43 -8.45 -10.10 -48.56
N SER A 44 -8.00 -9.97 -47.31
CA SER A 44 -8.39 -10.84 -46.20
C SER A 44 -9.00 -10.05 -45.04
N THR A 45 -9.87 -10.68 -44.22
CA THR A 45 -10.21 -10.17 -42.88
C THR A 45 -9.13 -10.63 -41.91
N LEU A 46 -8.47 -9.69 -41.23
CA LEU A 46 -7.38 -10.00 -40.31
C LEU A 46 -7.90 -10.56 -38.98
N GLU A 47 -7.03 -11.24 -38.25
CA GLU A 47 -7.26 -11.65 -36.87
C GLU A 47 -6.45 -10.79 -35.90
N SER A 48 -6.93 -10.65 -34.66
CA SER A 48 -6.17 -10.02 -33.57
C SER A 48 -5.06 -10.97 -33.06
N PRO A 49 -3.96 -10.45 -32.49
CA PRO A 49 -2.90 -11.29 -31.94
C PRO A 49 -3.47 -12.25 -30.88
N LYS A 50 -3.07 -13.52 -30.87
CA LYS A 50 -3.58 -14.47 -29.86
C LYS A 50 -3.20 -14.00 -28.46
N ALA A 51 -4.11 -14.14 -27.50
CA ALA A 51 -3.88 -13.70 -26.12
C ALA A 51 -2.61 -14.32 -25.50
N ASP A 52 -2.35 -15.61 -25.78
CA ASP A 52 -1.16 -16.33 -25.30
C ASP A 52 0.16 -15.82 -25.89
N ASP A 53 0.12 -15.13 -27.04
CA ASP A 53 1.29 -14.53 -27.68
C ASP A 53 1.54 -13.08 -27.20
N VAL A 54 0.66 -12.53 -26.37
CA VAL A 54 0.84 -11.20 -25.77
C VAL A 54 1.67 -11.30 -24.50
N THR A 55 2.71 -10.48 -24.41
CA THR A 55 3.60 -10.39 -23.26
C THR A 55 3.27 -9.16 -22.42
N MET A 56 3.20 -9.37 -21.10
CA MET A 56 2.89 -8.35 -20.11
C MET A 56 4.04 -8.32 -19.09
N ILE A 57 4.89 -7.29 -19.14
CA ILE A 57 6.09 -7.20 -18.31
C ILE A 57 6.02 -5.96 -17.43
N LEU A 58 5.96 -6.18 -16.12
CA LEU A 58 6.05 -5.11 -15.12
C LEU A 58 7.52 -4.72 -14.91
N SER A 59 7.77 -3.43 -14.80
CA SER A 59 9.08 -2.89 -14.46
C SER A 59 9.51 -3.34 -13.05
N PRO A 60 10.83 -3.41 -12.75
CA PRO A 60 11.32 -3.86 -11.45
C PRO A 60 10.84 -3.04 -10.24
N ASP A 61 10.49 -1.77 -10.48
CA ASP A 61 9.92 -0.87 -9.47
C ASP A 61 8.39 -1.00 -9.33
N GLY A 62 7.75 -1.82 -10.16
CA GLY A 62 6.31 -2.11 -10.10
C GLY A 62 5.40 -1.05 -10.70
N THR A 63 5.94 0.01 -11.32
CA THR A 63 5.16 1.19 -11.70
C THR A 63 4.76 1.24 -13.18
N LYS A 64 5.44 0.49 -14.04
CA LYS A 64 5.28 0.58 -15.48
C LYS A 64 5.08 -0.80 -16.09
N LEU A 65 3.96 -1.00 -16.77
CA LEU A 65 3.64 -2.20 -17.51
C LEU A 65 3.99 -2.00 -18.99
N VAL A 66 4.70 -2.94 -19.57
CA VAL A 66 4.94 -3.03 -21.02
C VAL A 66 4.09 -4.17 -21.56
N VAL A 67 3.22 -3.84 -22.50
CA VAL A 67 2.36 -4.77 -23.24
C VAL A 67 2.92 -4.89 -24.65
N ALA A 68 3.27 -6.08 -25.09
CA ALA A 68 3.80 -6.30 -26.43
C ALA A 68 3.19 -7.56 -27.08
N TRP A 69 2.95 -7.51 -28.38
CA TRP A 69 2.32 -8.56 -29.16
C TRP A 69 3.11 -8.84 -30.46
N PRO A 70 2.93 -10.00 -31.11
CA PRO A 70 3.56 -10.26 -32.40
C PRO A 70 2.94 -9.42 -33.52
N VAL A 71 3.71 -9.21 -34.59
CA VAL A 71 3.21 -8.59 -35.81
C VAL A 71 2.15 -9.49 -36.46
N VAL A 72 1.01 -8.91 -36.81
CA VAL A 72 0.00 -9.51 -37.68
C VAL A 72 0.28 -9.09 -39.12
N ASP A 73 0.63 -10.05 -39.97
CA ASP A 73 0.97 -9.81 -41.36
C ASP A 73 -0.17 -9.12 -42.12
N GLY A 74 0.15 -8.02 -42.81
CA GLY A 74 -0.83 -7.25 -43.59
C GLY A 74 -1.69 -6.28 -42.77
N ALA A 75 -1.41 -6.11 -41.47
CA ALA A 75 -2.04 -5.10 -40.61
C ALA A 75 -1.74 -3.66 -41.06
N GLY A 76 -2.67 -2.75 -40.78
CA GLY A 76 -2.49 -1.30 -40.96
C GLY A 76 -2.12 -0.58 -39.66
N GLY A 77 -2.08 -1.29 -38.54
CA GLY A 77 -1.87 -0.78 -37.19
C GLY A 77 -2.70 -1.59 -36.19
N TYR A 78 -2.74 -1.15 -34.94
CA TYR A 78 -3.54 -1.78 -33.88
C TYR A 78 -4.32 -0.73 -33.10
N GLU A 79 -5.50 -1.10 -32.63
CA GLU A 79 -6.25 -0.38 -31.62
C GLU A 79 -5.97 -1.03 -30.26
N PHE A 80 -5.49 -0.24 -29.30
CA PHE A 80 -5.12 -0.69 -27.96
C PHE A 80 -5.92 0.03 -26.88
N THR A 81 -6.34 -0.69 -25.85
CA THR A 81 -6.82 -0.10 -24.60
C THR A 81 -6.36 -0.94 -23.42
N LEU A 82 -5.92 -0.28 -22.35
CA LEU A 82 -5.69 -0.92 -21.06
C LEU A 82 -6.78 -0.45 -20.10
N TYR A 83 -7.45 -1.38 -19.45
CA TYR A 83 -8.45 -1.10 -18.42
C TYR A 83 -7.94 -1.52 -17.06
N ASN A 84 -8.11 -0.70 -16.03
CA ASN A 84 -8.23 -1.17 -14.65
C ASN A 84 -9.61 -1.84 -14.52
N VAL A 85 -9.62 -3.09 -14.11
CA VAL A 85 -10.80 -3.95 -13.98
C VAL A 85 -11.03 -4.44 -12.55
N ASP A 86 -10.49 -3.73 -11.54
CA ASP A 86 -10.82 -3.98 -10.13
C ASP A 86 -12.36 -3.99 -9.94
N ASN A 87 -13.07 -3.13 -10.70
CA ASN A 87 -14.51 -3.22 -10.93
C ASN A 87 -14.78 -3.65 -12.38
N ASN A 88 -15.08 -4.93 -12.60
CA ASN A 88 -15.36 -5.44 -13.95
C ASN A 88 -16.68 -4.90 -14.54
N GLU A 89 -17.60 -4.39 -13.73
CA GLU A 89 -18.85 -3.77 -14.20
C GLU A 89 -18.64 -2.32 -14.67
N ASN A 90 -17.60 -1.65 -14.16
CA ASN A 90 -17.24 -0.29 -14.52
C ASN A 90 -15.72 -0.15 -14.69
N PRO A 91 -15.15 -0.69 -15.78
CA PRO A 91 -13.71 -0.65 -16.02
C PRO A 91 -13.24 0.78 -16.30
N ILE A 92 -12.09 1.16 -15.75
CA ILE A 92 -11.50 2.49 -15.90
C ILE A 92 -10.36 2.44 -16.93
N VAL A 93 -10.40 3.30 -17.94
CA VAL A 93 -9.35 3.37 -18.97
C VAL A 93 -8.03 3.88 -18.36
N VAL A 94 -6.92 3.23 -18.71
CA VAL A 94 -5.56 3.63 -18.35
C VAL A 94 -4.83 4.17 -19.57
N GLY A 95 -4.70 5.49 -19.63
CA GLY A 95 -4.18 6.22 -20.79
C GLY A 95 -5.28 6.56 -21.79
N THR A 96 -5.01 6.41 -23.08
CA THR A 96 -5.97 6.72 -24.15
C THR A 96 -6.83 5.50 -24.49
N GLU A 97 -8.15 5.68 -24.54
CA GLU A 97 -9.07 4.65 -25.01
C GLU A 97 -8.97 4.50 -26.54
N LYS A 98 -8.96 3.26 -27.03
CA LYS A 98 -8.83 2.92 -28.46
C LYS A 98 -7.67 3.65 -29.14
N GLU A 99 -6.52 3.69 -28.48
CA GLU A 99 -5.31 4.29 -29.03
C GLU A 99 -4.90 3.56 -30.31
N ILE A 100 -4.68 4.29 -31.40
CA ILE A 100 -4.12 3.73 -32.63
C ILE A 100 -2.59 3.69 -32.47
N VAL A 101 -2.04 2.48 -32.52
CA VAL A 101 -0.62 2.21 -32.31
C VAL A 101 0.01 1.75 -33.62
N ASP A 102 1.00 2.51 -34.07
CA ASP A 102 1.88 2.15 -35.18
C ASP A 102 3.13 1.43 -34.62
N GLY A 103 2.95 0.15 -34.30
CA GLY A 103 3.92 -0.69 -33.60
C GLY A 103 3.25 -1.84 -32.86
N CYS A 104 4.03 -2.72 -32.24
CA CYS A 104 3.51 -3.90 -31.54
C CYS A 104 3.78 -3.89 -30.03
N SER A 105 3.93 -2.70 -29.45
CA SER A 105 4.12 -2.55 -28.01
C SER A 105 3.62 -1.21 -27.50
N VAL A 106 3.06 -1.21 -26.29
CA VAL A 106 2.62 -0.03 -25.56
C VAL A 106 3.13 -0.12 -24.13
N SER A 107 3.39 1.02 -23.50
CA SER A 107 3.67 1.06 -22.07
C SER A 107 2.76 2.00 -21.33
N ARG A 108 2.36 1.59 -20.11
CA ARG A 108 1.45 2.31 -19.23
C ARG A 108 1.99 2.35 -17.82
N ILE A 109 1.73 3.46 -17.13
CA ILE A 109 1.90 3.52 -15.67
C ILE A 109 0.74 2.72 -15.06
N VAL A 110 1.07 1.86 -14.11
CA VAL A 110 0.12 1.00 -13.41
C VAL A 110 0.31 1.11 -11.90
N GLU A 111 -0.73 0.74 -11.18
CA GLU A 111 -0.79 0.71 -9.73
C GLU A 111 -0.51 -0.71 -9.22
N SER A 112 0.08 -0.78 -8.03
CA SER A 112 0.20 -2.02 -7.28
C SER A 112 -1.16 -2.55 -6.87
N ASP A 113 -1.24 -3.86 -6.57
CA ASP A 113 -2.45 -4.52 -6.07
C ASP A 113 -3.71 -4.23 -6.91
N THR A 114 -3.59 -4.25 -8.24
CA THR A 114 -4.65 -3.86 -9.20
C THR A 114 -4.80 -4.90 -10.30
N GLN A 115 -6.05 -5.13 -10.72
CA GLN A 115 -6.39 -6.01 -11.85
C GLN A 115 -6.52 -5.19 -13.14
N TYR A 116 -5.96 -5.70 -14.22
CA TYR A 116 -5.95 -5.05 -15.53
C TYR A 116 -6.46 -5.98 -16.64
N LYS A 117 -6.96 -5.36 -17.71
CA LYS A 117 -7.30 -6.04 -18.97
C LYS A 117 -6.79 -5.24 -20.15
N ALA A 118 -5.88 -5.83 -20.93
CA ALA A 118 -5.47 -5.28 -22.22
C ALA A 118 -6.43 -5.75 -23.32
N VAL A 119 -6.86 -4.85 -24.18
CA VAL A 119 -7.71 -5.11 -25.34
C VAL A 119 -6.96 -4.66 -26.59
N ILE A 120 -6.69 -5.57 -27.51
CA ILE A 120 -5.90 -5.33 -28.73
C ILE A 120 -6.71 -5.77 -29.95
N ARG A 121 -6.93 -4.86 -30.90
CA ARG A 121 -7.64 -5.17 -32.16
C ARG A 121 -6.77 -4.81 -33.36
N THR A 122 -6.59 -5.75 -34.28
CA THR A 122 -5.84 -5.49 -35.52
C THR A 122 -6.65 -4.61 -36.47
N LEU A 123 -6.05 -3.50 -36.92
CA LEU A 123 -6.67 -2.60 -37.89
C LEU A 123 -6.36 -3.05 -39.32
N GLY A 124 -7.34 -2.88 -40.21
CA GLY A 124 -7.23 -3.23 -41.62
C GLY A 124 -6.20 -2.36 -42.36
N ASN A 125 -5.82 -2.81 -43.55
CA ASN A 125 -4.87 -2.09 -44.39
C ASN A 125 -5.43 -1.90 -45.80
N ALA A 126 -5.87 -0.68 -46.09
CA ALA A 126 -6.49 -0.32 -47.36
C ALA A 126 -5.55 -0.52 -48.56
N LYS A 127 -4.23 -0.37 -48.39
CA LYS A 127 -3.23 -0.58 -49.44
C LYS A 127 -3.24 -2.03 -49.96
N TYR A 128 -3.57 -2.98 -49.08
CA TYR A 128 -3.59 -4.41 -49.37
C TYR A 128 -5.01 -4.99 -49.43
N ASN A 129 -6.03 -4.13 -49.41
CA ASN A 129 -7.44 -4.50 -49.34
C ASN A 129 -7.77 -5.46 -48.17
N ASN A 130 -7.05 -5.32 -47.05
CA ASN A 130 -7.29 -6.10 -45.84
C ASN A 130 -8.30 -5.39 -44.95
N LYS A 131 -9.29 -6.13 -44.44
CA LYS A 131 -10.25 -5.63 -43.44
C LYS A 131 -9.71 -5.82 -42.03
N GLU A 132 -10.14 -4.96 -41.12
CA GLU A 132 -9.84 -5.06 -39.70
C GLU A 132 -10.38 -6.34 -39.06
N ALA A 133 -9.85 -6.70 -37.91
CA ALA A 133 -10.34 -7.84 -37.14
C ALA A 133 -11.72 -7.57 -36.55
N GLU A 134 -12.59 -8.58 -36.62
CA GLU A 134 -13.96 -8.52 -36.08
C GLU A 134 -13.98 -8.54 -34.55
N VAL A 135 -13.01 -9.21 -33.94
CA VAL A 135 -12.92 -9.41 -32.49
C VAL A 135 -11.54 -8.96 -32.00
N ALA A 136 -11.54 -8.23 -30.88
CA ALA A 136 -10.32 -7.86 -30.17
C ALA A 136 -9.87 -9.01 -29.27
N SER A 137 -8.56 -9.12 -29.06
CA SER A 137 -8.00 -10.01 -28.06
C SER A 137 -8.05 -9.35 -26.69
N GLU A 138 -8.55 -10.07 -25.69
CA GLU A 138 -8.59 -9.63 -24.30
C GLU A 138 -7.56 -10.41 -23.47
N VAL A 139 -6.67 -9.70 -22.79
CA VAL A 139 -5.57 -10.30 -22.01
C VAL A 139 -5.65 -9.81 -20.57
N PRO A 140 -6.02 -10.67 -19.61
CA PRO A 140 -6.05 -10.30 -18.20
C PRO A 140 -4.61 -10.19 -17.66
N TYR A 141 -4.41 -9.27 -16.73
CA TYR A 141 -3.15 -9.10 -16.03
C TYR A 141 -3.42 -8.65 -14.59
N SER A 142 -2.55 -9.02 -13.64
CA SER A 142 -2.69 -8.55 -12.27
C SER A 142 -1.35 -8.21 -11.65
N THR A 143 -1.31 -7.10 -10.92
CA THR A 143 -0.18 -6.73 -10.05
C THR A 143 -0.34 -7.26 -8.63
N LEU A 144 -1.40 -8.03 -8.35
CA LEU A 144 -1.64 -8.69 -7.07
C LEU A 144 -0.68 -9.85 -6.84
N ALA A 145 -0.23 -10.02 -5.60
CA ALA A 145 0.42 -11.26 -5.18
C ALA A 145 -0.52 -12.46 -5.40
N LEU A 146 0.05 -13.59 -5.82
CA LEU A 146 -0.69 -14.84 -5.97
C LEU A 146 -1.31 -15.26 -4.64
N SER A 147 -2.53 -15.78 -4.73
CA SER A 147 -3.25 -16.33 -3.58
C SER A 147 -2.73 -17.72 -3.23
N ASP A 148 -2.51 -17.99 -1.95
CA ASP A 148 -2.22 -19.33 -1.44
C ASP A 148 -3.49 -20.04 -0.94
N ALA A 149 -4.50 -19.28 -0.52
CA ALA A 149 -5.78 -19.80 -0.05
C ALA A 149 -6.91 -18.78 -0.17
N THR A 150 -8.15 -19.27 -0.16
CA THR A 150 -9.36 -18.44 -0.14
C THR A 150 -10.29 -18.89 0.98
N ILE A 151 -10.81 -17.92 1.75
CA ILE A 151 -11.90 -18.13 2.70
C ILE A 151 -13.18 -17.61 2.05
N GLU A 152 -14.16 -18.49 1.86
CA GLU A 152 -15.42 -18.15 1.19
C GLU A 152 -16.35 -17.30 2.08
N SER A 153 -16.42 -17.62 3.38
CA SER A 153 -17.16 -16.88 4.41
C SER A 153 -16.93 -17.51 5.80
N GLY A 154 -17.41 -16.88 6.87
CA GLY A 154 -17.48 -17.50 8.20
C GLY A 154 -16.37 -17.08 9.17
N SER A 155 -16.00 -17.97 10.11
CA SER A 155 -15.00 -17.66 11.13
C SER A 155 -13.58 -17.81 10.61
N ILE A 156 -12.79 -16.73 10.64
CA ILE A 156 -11.36 -16.75 10.27
C ILE A 156 -10.58 -17.60 11.27
N ASN A 157 -10.91 -17.51 12.57
CA ASN A 157 -10.27 -18.32 13.62
C ASN A 157 -10.47 -19.83 13.37
N GLU A 158 -11.70 -20.26 13.04
CA GLU A 158 -12.00 -21.68 12.78
C GLU A 158 -11.35 -22.17 11.49
N TRP A 159 -11.37 -21.34 10.44
CA TRP A 159 -10.77 -21.69 9.16
C TRP A 159 -9.25 -21.90 9.30
N LEU A 160 -8.53 -21.00 10.00
CA LEU A 160 -7.09 -21.13 10.23
C LEU A 160 -6.74 -22.33 11.13
N LYS A 161 -7.61 -22.69 12.08
CA LYS A 161 -7.44 -23.91 12.88
C LYS A 161 -7.59 -25.18 12.03
N ALA A 162 -8.51 -25.19 11.08
CA ALA A 162 -8.74 -26.31 10.16
C ALA A 162 -7.70 -26.36 9.02
N ASN A 163 -7.16 -25.22 8.63
CA ASN A 163 -6.21 -25.05 7.52
C ASN A 163 -4.96 -24.31 8.03
N PRO A 164 -4.13 -24.95 8.86
CA PRO A 164 -2.90 -24.34 9.35
C PRO A 164 -1.97 -24.00 8.18
N ILE A 165 -1.28 -22.87 8.29
CA ILE A 165 -0.31 -22.43 7.28
C ILE A 165 0.81 -23.49 7.20
N PRO A 166 1.14 -24.01 5.99
CA PRO A 166 2.15 -25.04 5.82
C PRO A 166 3.56 -24.61 6.29
N GLU A 167 4.30 -25.53 6.90
CA GLU A 167 5.67 -25.26 7.39
C GLU A 167 6.66 -24.86 6.28
N ASP A 168 6.44 -25.34 5.04
CA ASP A 168 7.29 -25.00 3.89
C ASP A 168 7.06 -23.57 3.35
N LYS A 169 6.08 -22.86 3.91
CA LYS A 169 5.82 -21.44 3.66
C LYS A 169 6.51 -20.51 4.66
N ILE A 170 7.18 -21.03 5.69
CA ILE A 170 7.95 -20.20 6.62
C ILE A 170 9.05 -19.45 5.85
N GLY A 171 9.14 -18.13 6.07
CA GLY A 171 10.05 -17.24 5.36
C GLY A 171 9.58 -16.79 3.97
N GLN A 172 8.37 -17.18 3.56
CA GLN A 172 7.65 -16.64 2.41
C GLN A 172 6.36 -15.94 2.87
N GLU A 173 5.87 -15.00 2.09
CA GLU A 173 4.56 -14.39 2.33
C GLU A 173 3.45 -15.39 1.97
N TYR A 174 2.59 -15.72 2.92
CA TYR A 174 1.41 -16.53 2.71
C TYR A 174 0.18 -15.63 2.54
N THR A 175 -0.45 -15.68 1.38
CA THR A 175 -1.57 -14.80 1.02
C THR A 175 -2.91 -15.54 1.10
N ILE A 176 -3.82 -15.01 1.90
CA ILE A 176 -5.18 -15.52 2.09
C ILE A 176 -6.16 -14.49 1.53
N ASP A 177 -6.91 -14.86 0.50
CA ASP A 177 -7.97 -14.02 -0.04
C ASP A 177 -9.30 -14.24 0.70
N LEU A 178 -9.98 -13.13 0.95
CA LEU A 178 -11.37 -13.09 1.40
C LEU A 178 -12.24 -12.70 0.22
N VAL A 179 -13.29 -13.47 -0.06
CA VAL A 179 -14.27 -13.12 -1.09
C VAL A 179 -14.92 -11.78 -0.74
N GLY A 180 -14.96 -10.87 -1.73
CA GLY A 180 -15.49 -9.52 -1.58
C GLY A 180 -16.97 -9.47 -1.20
N GLY A 181 -17.33 -8.53 -0.32
CA GLY A 181 -18.69 -8.32 0.18
C GLY A 181 -19.20 -9.35 1.18
N GLN A 182 -18.46 -10.46 1.38
CA GLN A 182 -18.81 -11.49 2.34
C GLN A 182 -18.52 -11.08 3.77
N GLU A 183 -19.24 -11.72 4.70
CA GLU A 183 -19.10 -11.49 6.13
C GLU A 183 -18.21 -12.55 6.79
N TYR A 184 -17.29 -12.08 7.62
CA TYR A 184 -16.34 -12.86 8.37
C TYR A 184 -16.41 -12.50 9.85
N THR A 185 -16.13 -13.47 10.71
CA THR A 185 -16.04 -13.25 12.15
C THR A 185 -14.63 -13.56 12.66
N LEU A 186 -14.20 -12.77 13.63
CA LEU A 186 -12.99 -13.00 14.40
C LEU A 186 -13.33 -12.75 15.87
N ASP A 187 -13.16 -13.75 16.73
CA ASP A 187 -13.58 -13.71 18.13
C ASP A 187 -12.46 -13.97 19.15
N ASP A 188 -11.32 -14.48 18.66
CA ASP A 188 -10.14 -14.78 19.45
C ASP A 188 -8.85 -14.34 18.75
N VAL A 189 -7.75 -14.31 19.50
CA VAL A 189 -6.44 -13.92 19.01
C VAL A 189 -5.99 -14.86 17.89
N ILE A 190 -5.52 -14.29 16.77
CA ILE A 190 -4.67 -14.98 15.81
C ILE A 190 -3.24 -14.48 16.01
N ASP A 191 -2.35 -15.38 16.37
CA ASP A 191 -0.91 -15.11 16.41
C ASP A 191 -0.22 -15.88 15.29
N PHE A 192 0.27 -15.15 14.29
CA PHE A 192 0.98 -15.72 13.14
C PHE A 192 2.42 -16.09 13.45
N ALA A 193 2.93 -15.78 14.65
CA ALA A 193 4.30 -16.05 15.04
C ALA A 193 5.30 -15.61 13.94
N ASP A 194 6.16 -16.54 13.49
CA ASP A 194 7.21 -16.35 12.48
C ASP A 194 6.75 -16.43 11.03
N GLN A 195 5.44 -16.54 10.81
CA GLN A 195 4.85 -16.53 9.48
C GLN A 195 4.61 -15.08 9.01
N GLN A 196 5.02 -14.79 7.78
CA GLN A 196 4.63 -13.57 7.11
C GLN A 196 3.28 -13.79 6.42
N VAL A 197 2.24 -13.07 6.83
CA VAL A 197 0.88 -13.31 6.33
C VAL A 197 0.26 -12.05 5.73
N THR A 198 -0.38 -12.19 4.57
CA THR A 198 -1.30 -11.19 4.03
C THR A 198 -2.71 -11.77 4.01
N ILE A 199 -3.66 -11.06 4.62
CA ILE A 199 -5.10 -11.29 4.39
C ILE A 199 -5.62 -10.16 3.50
N ARG A 200 -6.30 -10.51 2.41
CA ARG A 200 -6.70 -9.54 1.38
C ARG A 200 -8.16 -9.75 0.95
N GLY A 201 -8.97 -8.70 1.06
CA GLY A 201 -10.32 -8.66 0.46
C GLY A 201 -10.32 -8.12 -0.97
N SER A 202 -11.49 -7.70 -1.45
CA SER A 202 -11.63 -7.03 -2.75
C SER A 202 -11.54 -5.51 -2.58
N LYS A 203 -10.79 -4.84 -3.47
CA LYS A 203 -10.60 -3.38 -3.49
C LYS A 203 -11.88 -2.58 -3.77
N VAL A 204 -12.89 -3.21 -4.39
CA VAL A 204 -14.16 -2.55 -4.76
C VAL A 204 -15.29 -2.94 -3.82
N ASN A 205 -15.37 -4.21 -3.47
CA ASN A 205 -16.39 -4.73 -2.56
C ASN A 205 -15.70 -5.37 -1.37
N HIS A 206 -15.28 -4.53 -0.41
CA HIS A 206 -14.49 -4.95 0.74
C HIS A 206 -15.09 -6.19 1.44
N ALA A 207 -14.20 -7.07 1.90
CA ALA A 207 -14.60 -8.13 2.83
C ALA A 207 -14.99 -7.48 4.17
N LYS A 208 -16.05 -7.99 4.82
CA LYS A 208 -16.57 -7.42 6.07
C LYS A 208 -16.17 -8.28 7.25
N ILE A 209 -15.21 -7.82 8.05
CA ILE A 209 -14.69 -8.54 9.20
C ILE A 209 -15.30 -7.95 10.47
N LYS A 210 -16.07 -8.77 11.20
CA LYS A 210 -16.59 -8.42 12.51
C LYS A 210 -15.68 -8.95 13.61
N MET A 211 -15.00 -8.05 14.31
CA MET A 211 -14.11 -8.38 15.42
C MET A 211 -14.85 -8.28 16.75
N THR A 212 -14.84 -9.37 17.52
CA THR A 212 -15.54 -9.47 18.80
C THR A 212 -14.64 -10.09 19.86
N GLY A 213 -15.02 -10.01 21.13
CA GLY A 213 -14.31 -10.72 22.19
C GLY A 213 -12.83 -10.33 22.27
N ASN A 214 -11.94 -11.33 22.31
CA ASN A 214 -10.51 -11.12 22.45
C ASN A 214 -9.76 -11.10 21.10
N ALA A 215 -10.47 -10.91 20.00
CA ALA A 215 -9.90 -10.88 18.66
C ALA A 215 -8.72 -9.89 18.52
N SER A 216 -7.62 -10.33 17.92
CA SER A 216 -6.46 -9.51 17.57
C SER A 216 -5.63 -10.22 16.50
N PHE A 217 -4.89 -9.45 15.70
CA PHE A 217 -3.83 -9.99 14.85
C PHE A 217 -2.47 -9.72 15.48
N LEU A 218 -1.74 -10.77 15.83
CA LEU A 218 -0.39 -10.72 16.36
C LEU A 218 0.60 -11.34 15.37
N THR A 219 1.82 -10.84 15.35
CA THR A 219 2.90 -11.34 14.47
C THR A 219 4.28 -11.08 15.08
N ASN A 220 5.27 -11.86 14.66
CA ASN A 220 6.69 -11.54 14.87
C ASN A 220 7.47 -11.40 13.53
N ASN A 221 6.85 -11.69 12.39
CA ASN A 221 7.49 -11.66 11.07
C ASN A 221 6.65 -10.95 9.97
N GLY A 222 5.76 -10.05 10.38
CA GLY A 222 4.97 -9.19 9.51
C GLY A 222 3.54 -9.69 9.27
N PHE A 223 2.63 -8.74 9.09
CA PHE A 223 1.23 -9.00 8.79
C PHE A 223 0.65 -7.85 7.98
N LYS A 224 -0.06 -8.15 6.90
CA LYS A 224 -0.78 -7.16 6.10
C LYS A 224 -2.26 -7.52 6.05
N LEU A 225 -3.12 -6.55 6.34
CA LEU A 225 -4.55 -6.65 6.05
C LEU A 225 -4.90 -5.64 4.97
N LYS A 226 -5.50 -6.11 3.88
CA LYS A 226 -5.82 -5.28 2.71
C LYS A 226 -7.30 -5.34 2.35
N PHE A 227 -7.88 -4.21 1.96
CA PHE A 227 -9.21 -4.11 1.33
C PHE A 227 -10.35 -4.76 2.13
N ALA A 228 -10.45 -4.37 3.41
CA ALA A 228 -11.44 -4.91 4.34
C ALA A 228 -12.12 -3.80 5.15
N ASP A 229 -13.39 -4.03 5.45
CA ASP A 229 -14.17 -3.26 6.43
C ASP A 229 -14.13 -4.00 7.76
N ILE A 230 -13.64 -3.35 8.81
CA ILE A 230 -13.34 -3.95 10.10
C ILE A 230 -14.23 -3.30 11.16
N ASP A 231 -15.24 -4.03 11.61
CA ASP A 231 -16.11 -3.62 12.72
C ASP A 231 -15.48 -4.02 14.05
N CYS A 232 -15.02 -3.02 14.82
CA CYS A 232 -14.46 -3.19 16.16
C CYS A 232 -15.45 -2.86 17.29
N GLU A 233 -16.75 -2.65 17.01
CA GLU A 233 -17.73 -2.18 18.00
C GLU A 233 -17.76 -3.04 19.28
N ASN A 234 -17.61 -4.35 19.10
CA ASN A 234 -17.66 -5.35 20.18
C ASN A 234 -16.29 -5.93 20.54
N LEU A 235 -15.22 -5.27 20.12
CA LEU A 235 -13.85 -5.66 20.45
C LEU A 235 -13.57 -5.41 21.94
N LYS A 236 -13.12 -6.46 22.64
CA LYS A 236 -12.71 -6.38 24.05
C LYS A 236 -11.20 -6.50 24.23
N SER A 237 -10.50 -7.07 23.24
CA SER A 237 -9.03 -7.18 23.24
C SER A 237 -8.33 -5.85 23.47
N GLU A 238 -7.05 -5.89 23.83
CA GLU A 238 -6.26 -4.68 24.05
C GLU A 238 -5.91 -3.96 22.73
N THR A 239 -5.86 -4.67 21.59
CA THR A 239 -5.39 -4.10 20.33
C THR A 239 -6.02 -4.72 19.08
N LEU A 240 -6.04 -3.96 17.98
CA LEU A 240 -6.32 -4.49 16.64
C LEU A 240 -5.10 -5.27 16.11
N LEU A 241 -3.95 -4.61 16.04
CA LEU A 241 -2.67 -5.17 15.59
C LEU A 241 -1.68 -5.25 16.75
N GLY A 242 -0.83 -6.26 16.78
CA GLY A 242 0.21 -6.32 17.81
C GLY A 242 1.35 -7.27 17.47
N THR A 243 2.30 -7.35 18.39
CA THR A 243 3.39 -8.31 18.31
C THR A 243 3.10 -9.54 19.14
N SER A 244 3.57 -10.70 18.68
CA SER A 244 3.51 -11.95 19.45
C SER A 244 4.18 -11.80 20.83
N ALA A 245 3.78 -12.65 21.78
CA ALA A 245 4.52 -12.82 23.03
C ALA A 245 5.70 -13.80 22.90
N THR A 246 5.80 -14.52 21.77
CA THR A 246 6.80 -15.55 21.49
C THR A 246 7.57 -15.18 20.22
N PRO A 247 8.70 -14.47 20.33
CA PRO A 247 9.50 -14.08 19.16
C PRO A 247 10.27 -15.27 18.57
N ASP A 248 10.68 -15.14 17.30
CA ASP A 248 11.72 -16.00 16.73
C ASP A 248 13.10 -15.61 17.30
N GLU A 249 13.77 -16.55 17.96
CA GLU A 249 15.12 -16.35 18.51
C GLU A 249 16.17 -16.01 17.43
N GLY A 250 15.96 -16.48 16.19
CA GLY A 250 16.81 -16.13 15.05
C GLY A 250 16.78 -14.65 14.67
N SER A 251 15.71 -13.94 15.03
CA SER A 251 15.52 -12.52 14.74
C SER A 251 16.18 -11.57 15.76
N GLN A 252 16.71 -12.11 16.86
CA GLN A 252 17.32 -11.28 17.90
C GLN A 252 18.64 -10.67 17.44
N VAL A 253 18.74 -9.34 17.54
CA VAL A 253 19.99 -8.64 17.25
C VAL A 253 20.82 -8.43 18.51
N ALA A 254 22.11 -8.10 18.36
CA ALA A 254 23.07 -8.01 19.48
C ALA A 254 22.70 -7.03 20.62
N THR A 255 21.73 -6.15 20.39
CA THR A 255 21.20 -5.18 21.37
C THR A 255 19.98 -5.70 22.15
N GLY A 256 19.54 -6.94 21.84
CA GLY A 256 18.50 -7.69 22.54
C GLY A 256 17.09 -7.51 21.96
N GLU A 257 16.90 -6.64 20.96
CA GLU A 257 15.66 -6.49 20.22
C GLU A 257 15.43 -7.66 19.27
N TYR A 258 14.19 -8.13 19.19
CA TYR A 258 13.73 -9.05 18.14
C TYR A 258 13.24 -8.24 16.94
N VAL A 259 13.75 -8.51 15.74
CA VAL A 259 13.46 -7.72 14.56
C VAL A 259 12.23 -8.25 13.82
N VAL A 260 11.23 -7.39 13.63
CA VAL A 260 10.15 -7.61 12.66
C VAL A 260 10.52 -6.85 11.39
N SER A 261 11.17 -7.52 10.43
CA SER A 261 11.69 -6.89 9.21
C SER A 261 10.63 -6.66 8.14
N ASN A 262 9.58 -7.47 8.15
CA ASN A 262 8.47 -7.35 7.22
C ASN A 262 7.41 -6.37 7.75
N PRO A 263 6.63 -5.74 6.86
CA PRO A 263 5.58 -4.80 7.25
C PRO A 263 4.54 -5.38 8.22
N ILE A 264 4.15 -4.57 9.21
CA ILE A 264 2.85 -4.68 9.89
C ILE A 264 1.99 -3.55 9.31
N MET A 265 0.89 -3.85 8.61
CA MET A 265 0.14 -2.79 7.94
C MET A 265 -1.34 -3.05 7.69
N LEU A 266 -2.08 -1.95 7.61
CA LEU A 266 -3.40 -1.89 6.96
C LEU A 266 -3.28 -1.14 5.63
N GLN A 267 -3.95 -1.64 4.59
CA GLN A 267 -4.02 -0.99 3.28
C GLN A 267 -5.44 -1.00 2.74
N GLY A 268 -5.98 0.14 2.31
CA GLY A 268 -7.33 0.19 1.75
C GLY A 268 -8.40 -0.29 2.74
N CYS A 269 -8.22 -0.08 4.04
CA CYS A 269 -9.13 -0.63 5.06
C CYS A 269 -10.00 0.44 5.69
N ASN A 270 -11.26 0.10 5.96
CA ASN A 270 -12.13 0.89 6.83
C ASN A 270 -12.16 0.25 8.21
N VAL A 271 -11.89 1.01 9.27
CA VAL A 271 -12.01 0.56 10.66
C VAL A 271 -13.06 1.39 11.36
N THR A 272 -14.05 0.75 11.98
CA THR A 272 -15.12 1.43 12.72
C THR A 272 -15.16 0.98 14.18
N GLY A 273 -15.59 1.88 15.06
CA GLY A 273 -15.84 1.56 16.47
C GLY A 273 -14.62 1.24 17.34
N LEU A 274 -13.38 1.37 16.84
CA LEU A 274 -12.18 0.99 17.58
C LEU A 274 -12.02 1.81 18.87
N ASN A 275 -12.11 1.16 20.03
CA ASN A 275 -12.03 1.79 21.36
C ASN A 275 -10.81 1.30 22.17
N ARG A 276 -9.79 0.80 21.47
CA ARG A 276 -8.58 0.11 21.98
C ARG A 276 -7.35 0.54 21.18
N TYR A 277 -6.18 -0.04 21.46
CA TYR A 277 -4.97 0.26 20.71
C TYR A 277 -5.16 -0.13 19.23
N LEU A 278 -4.77 0.76 18.32
CA LEU A 278 -4.62 0.41 16.90
C LEU A 278 -3.43 -0.54 16.73
N PHE A 279 -2.35 -0.24 17.47
CA PHE A 279 -1.19 -1.10 17.56
C PHE A 279 -0.67 -1.17 19.00
N TYR A 280 -0.35 -2.38 19.47
CA TYR A 280 0.27 -2.60 20.77
C TYR A 280 1.27 -3.76 20.73
N ASP A 281 2.48 -3.53 21.25
CA ASP A 281 3.51 -4.57 21.41
C ASP A 281 3.27 -5.52 22.61
N MET A 282 2.06 -5.49 23.17
CA MET A 282 1.62 -6.27 24.32
C MET A 282 2.43 -6.05 25.62
N ASN A 283 3.41 -5.13 25.61
CA ASN A 283 4.36 -4.87 26.70
C ASN A 283 5.04 -6.16 27.24
N LYS A 284 5.23 -7.17 26.40
CA LYS A 284 5.84 -8.44 26.81
C LYS A 284 7.31 -8.50 26.40
N VAL A 285 7.56 -8.34 25.10
CA VAL A 285 8.85 -8.56 24.45
C VAL A 285 9.35 -7.25 23.85
N LYS A 286 10.67 -7.13 23.72
CA LYS A 286 11.33 -5.96 23.15
C LYS A 286 11.53 -6.18 21.64
N TYR A 287 10.67 -5.60 20.81
CA TYR A 287 10.80 -5.68 19.35
C TYR A 287 11.45 -4.43 18.75
N CYS A 288 12.06 -4.61 17.58
CA CYS A 288 12.40 -3.57 16.62
C CYS A 288 11.49 -3.77 15.40
N ILE A 289 10.46 -2.93 15.28
CA ILE A 289 9.50 -2.98 14.19
C ILE A 289 10.07 -2.12 13.05
N ASP A 290 10.50 -2.76 11.96
CA ASP A 290 11.11 -2.01 10.87
C ASP A 290 10.09 -1.14 10.13
N TYR A 291 8.84 -1.61 9.99
CA TYR A 291 7.79 -0.90 9.27
C TYR A 291 6.38 -1.13 9.85
N LEU A 292 5.72 -0.02 10.25
CA LEU A 292 4.30 0.02 10.62
C LEU A 292 3.55 0.98 9.70
N GLY A 293 2.61 0.48 8.88
CA GLY A 293 1.98 1.27 7.82
C GLY A 293 0.45 1.32 7.88
N PHE A 294 -0.12 2.48 7.56
CA PHE A 294 -1.55 2.67 7.35
C PHE A 294 -1.72 3.46 6.04
N SER A 295 -2.13 2.77 4.98
CA SER A 295 -2.21 3.37 3.63
C SER A 295 -3.62 3.27 3.07
N ASP A 296 -4.14 4.36 2.52
CA ASP A 296 -5.50 4.41 1.96
C ASP A 296 -6.58 3.92 2.95
N CYS A 297 -6.44 4.25 4.24
CA CYS A 297 -7.33 3.77 5.28
C CYS A 297 -8.26 4.88 5.78
N ASN A 298 -9.48 4.50 6.18
CA ASN A 298 -10.36 5.35 6.98
C ASN A 298 -10.58 4.69 8.34
N ILE A 299 -9.98 5.25 9.39
CA ILE A 299 -9.93 4.66 10.73
C ILE A 299 -10.69 5.55 11.70
N GLN A 300 -11.90 5.14 12.04
CA GLN A 300 -12.71 5.72 13.08
C GLN A 300 -12.38 5.07 14.44
N VAL A 301 -12.09 5.90 15.43
CA VAL A 301 -11.85 5.49 16.81
C VAL A 301 -12.79 6.16 17.80
N ARG A 302 -12.89 5.58 18.99
CA ARG A 302 -13.42 6.18 20.23
C ARG A 302 -12.25 6.34 21.18
N GLN A 303 -11.38 7.31 20.89
CA GLN A 303 -10.10 7.39 21.57
C GLN A 303 -10.28 7.77 23.05
N ASN A 304 -9.99 6.83 23.94
CA ASN A 304 -9.96 7.00 25.39
C ASN A 304 -8.54 6.81 25.98
N ASP A 305 -7.60 6.28 25.21
CA ASP A 305 -6.22 6.02 25.60
C ASP A 305 -5.25 6.34 24.44
N ILE A 306 -4.03 5.80 24.49
CA ILE A 306 -3.04 5.87 23.40
C ILE A 306 -3.56 5.09 22.18
N LEU A 307 -3.25 5.51 20.95
CA LEU A 307 -3.62 4.74 19.74
C LEU A 307 -2.55 3.71 19.36
N VAL A 308 -1.30 4.17 19.23
CA VAL A 308 -0.15 3.33 18.89
C VAL A 308 0.77 3.26 20.11
N ARG A 309 0.91 2.08 20.69
CA ARG A 309 1.69 1.87 21.91
C ARG A 309 2.80 0.85 21.68
N ALA A 310 4.04 1.32 21.61
CA ALA A 310 5.23 0.49 21.69
C ALA A 310 5.82 0.63 23.10
N ALA A 311 5.33 -0.18 24.04
CA ALA A 311 5.64 -0.05 25.46
C ALA A 311 7.04 -0.57 25.84
N LYS A 312 7.60 -1.50 25.07
CA LYS A 312 8.99 -1.95 25.15
C LYS A 312 9.74 -1.82 23.83
N SER A 313 8.99 -1.75 22.74
CA SER A 313 9.50 -1.85 21.39
C SER A 313 9.84 -0.51 20.78
N SER A 314 10.68 -0.55 19.75
CA SER A 314 11.03 0.58 18.91
C SER A 314 10.37 0.43 17.55
N ILE A 315 9.97 1.56 16.95
CA ILE A 315 9.48 1.62 15.57
C ILE A 315 10.52 2.39 14.76
N ILE A 316 10.96 1.80 13.65
CA ILE A 316 11.97 2.38 12.76
C ILE A 316 11.31 3.19 11.66
N ARG A 317 10.25 2.67 11.05
CA ARG A 317 9.46 3.43 10.08
C ARG A 317 7.99 3.36 10.38
N MET A 318 7.32 4.51 10.35
CA MET A 318 5.87 4.58 10.31
C MET A 318 5.40 5.43 9.15
N ASP A 319 4.48 4.89 8.36
CA ASP A 319 3.87 5.58 7.24
C ASP A 319 2.35 5.67 7.45
N ILE A 320 1.80 6.88 7.38
CA ILE A 320 0.37 7.13 7.27
C ILE A 320 0.16 7.92 6.00
N VAL A 321 -0.45 7.29 5.01
CA VAL A 321 -0.46 7.79 3.63
C VAL A 321 -1.86 7.72 3.06
N LYS A 322 -2.36 8.81 2.48
CA LYS A 322 -3.71 8.86 1.87
C LYS A 322 -4.81 8.36 2.81
N SER A 323 -4.67 8.66 4.10
CA SER A 323 -5.49 8.05 5.14
C SER A 323 -6.18 9.09 6.01
N THR A 324 -7.28 8.69 6.62
CA THR A 324 -8.03 9.49 7.58
C THR A 324 -8.10 8.75 8.90
N LEU A 325 -7.57 9.37 9.96
CA LEU A 325 -7.64 8.85 11.32
C LEU A 325 -8.42 9.82 12.17
N TRP A 326 -9.55 9.39 12.73
CA TRP A 326 -10.44 10.32 13.42
C TRP A 326 -11.11 9.72 14.65
N SER A 327 -11.26 10.53 15.67
CA SER A 327 -11.95 10.16 16.91
C SER A 327 -13.32 10.80 17.00
N THR A 328 -14.31 9.99 17.33
CA THR A 328 -15.65 10.43 17.76
C THR A 328 -15.65 11.04 19.18
N GLN A 329 -14.50 11.05 19.85
CA GLN A 329 -14.35 11.54 21.23
C GLN A 329 -13.17 12.50 21.35
N GLN A 330 -13.34 13.52 22.19
CA GLN A 330 -12.32 14.52 22.52
C GLN A 330 -11.67 14.28 23.89
N VAL A 331 -11.38 13.02 24.24
CA VAL A 331 -10.87 12.62 25.57
C VAL A 331 -9.57 11.79 25.53
N GLY A 332 -9.10 11.43 24.35
CA GLY A 332 -7.98 10.53 24.14
C GLY A 332 -6.64 11.00 24.70
N LYS A 333 -5.71 10.05 24.88
CA LYS A 333 -4.30 10.36 25.23
C LYS A 333 -3.46 10.60 23.98
N ASN A 334 -2.16 10.34 24.01
CA ASN A 334 -1.27 10.54 22.87
C ASN A 334 -1.71 9.72 21.64
N PHE A 335 -1.41 10.17 20.43
CA PHE A 335 -1.51 9.33 19.24
C PHE A 335 -0.53 8.17 19.35
N MET A 336 0.74 8.48 19.65
CA MET A 336 1.80 7.47 19.82
C MET A 336 2.50 7.57 21.16
N GLN A 337 2.81 6.42 21.74
CA GLN A 337 3.78 6.29 22.83
C GLN A 337 4.83 5.23 22.46
N ILE A 338 6.09 5.63 22.38
CA ILE A 338 7.22 4.75 22.05
C ILE A 338 8.26 4.82 23.17
N SER A 339 8.41 3.71 23.89
CA SER A 339 9.33 3.61 25.04
C SER A 339 10.59 2.78 24.73
N GLY A 340 10.66 2.18 23.55
CA GLY A 340 11.82 1.41 23.11
C GLY A 340 13.11 2.21 22.98
N GLN A 341 14.18 1.50 22.63
CA GLN A 341 15.51 2.04 22.47
C GLN A 341 15.59 3.08 21.34
N ARG A 342 16.52 4.02 21.46
CA ARG A 342 16.83 4.98 20.40
C ARG A 342 17.22 4.25 19.10
N PRO A 343 16.68 4.61 17.92
CA PRO A 343 16.84 3.83 16.69
C PRO A 343 18.30 3.51 16.31
N ASN A 344 19.20 4.51 16.34
CA ASN A 344 20.62 4.32 16.02
C ASN A 344 21.44 3.59 17.09
N LYS A 345 20.80 3.14 18.17
CA LYS A 345 21.39 2.29 19.20
C LYS A 345 20.95 0.83 19.06
N ILE A 346 20.08 0.53 18.10
CA ILE A 346 19.66 -0.82 17.75
C ILE A 346 20.59 -1.34 16.66
N SER A 347 21.05 -2.58 16.82
CA SER A 347 21.99 -3.21 15.89
C SER A 347 21.41 -3.27 14.47
N GLY A 348 22.19 -2.75 13.51
CA GLY A 348 21.80 -2.74 12.09
C GLY A 348 20.87 -1.58 11.68
N ARG A 349 20.48 -0.69 12.59
CA ARG A 349 19.64 0.49 12.28
C ARG A 349 20.41 1.79 12.46
N THR A 350 20.13 2.75 11.59
CA THR A 350 20.84 4.04 11.55
C THR A 350 19.97 5.20 12.02
N GLY A 351 18.66 5.03 12.03
CA GLY A 351 17.69 6.07 12.34
C GLY A 351 16.25 5.55 12.31
N ALA A 352 15.31 6.48 12.42
CA ALA A 352 13.89 6.21 12.23
C ALA A 352 13.24 7.31 11.39
N GLU A 353 12.13 6.98 10.75
CA GLU A 353 11.39 7.83 9.83
C GLU A 353 9.89 7.75 10.11
N PHE A 354 9.23 8.90 10.22
CA PHE A 354 7.79 9.00 10.44
C PHE A 354 7.18 9.89 9.36
N ASN A 355 6.44 9.26 8.45
CA ASN A 355 5.86 9.88 7.27
C ASN A 355 4.35 10.03 7.43
N PHE A 356 3.84 11.26 7.41
CA PHE A 356 2.41 11.56 7.30
C PHE A 356 2.19 12.31 5.98
N LEU A 357 1.61 11.63 4.99
CA LEU A 357 1.55 12.11 3.61
C LEU A 357 0.10 12.09 3.13
N ASN A 358 -0.41 13.25 2.70
CA ASN A 358 -1.79 13.39 2.21
C ASN A 358 -2.78 12.74 3.19
N THR A 359 -2.77 13.17 4.45
CA THR A 359 -3.47 12.49 5.55
C THR A 359 -4.34 13.48 6.31
N THR A 360 -5.50 13.04 6.80
CA THR A 360 -6.39 13.83 7.66
C THR A 360 -6.45 13.23 9.07
N PHE A 361 -6.14 14.03 10.08
CA PHE A 361 -6.35 13.70 11.49
C PHE A 361 -7.45 14.58 12.09
N TYR A 362 -8.42 13.96 12.78
CA TYR A 362 -9.48 14.69 13.46
C TYR A 362 -9.71 14.20 14.89
N ASN A 363 -9.69 15.12 15.88
CA ASN A 363 -9.85 14.82 17.31
C ASN A 363 -8.83 13.82 17.90
N ILE A 364 -7.73 13.53 17.21
CA ILE A 364 -6.72 12.59 17.68
C ILE A 364 -5.80 13.27 18.68
N ALA A 365 -5.67 12.66 19.86
CA ALA A 365 -4.96 13.22 20.99
C ALA A 365 -5.45 14.63 21.37
N TYR A 366 -6.76 14.87 21.25
CA TYR A 366 -7.39 16.18 21.42
C TYR A 366 -6.80 17.01 22.56
N GLY A 367 -6.82 16.48 23.80
CA GLY A 367 -6.38 17.19 25.00
C GLY A 367 -4.97 16.81 25.50
N LYS A 368 -4.15 16.12 24.71
CA LYS A 368 -2.80 15.66 25.09
C LYS A 368 -1.77 15.94 24.01
N ASP A 369 -0.48 15.87 24.38
CA ASP A 369 0.60 15.94 23.40
C ASP A 369 0.42 14.84 22.33
N PHE A 370 0.68 15.14 21.06
CA PHE A 370 0.47 14.16 19.99
C PHE A 370 1.31 12.88 20.17
N VAL A 371 2.53 13.01 20.71
CA VAL A 371 3.42 11.87 21.00
C VAL A 371 4.01 11.90 22.39
N ASN A 372 4.37 10.73 22.88
CA ASN A 372 5.23 10.53 24.03
C ASN A 372 6.34 9.51 23.68
N TRP A 373 7.51 10.00 23.25
CA TRP A 373 8.59 9.16 22.73
C TRP A 373 9.99 9.57 23.20
N ASN A 374 10.26 9.36 24.49
CA ASN A 374 11.44 9.89 25.18
C ASN A 374 12.77 9.66 24.45
N ASN A 375 13.04 8.44 23.98
CA ASN A 375 14.31 8.11 23.31
C ASN A 375 14.41 8.61 21.86
N TYR A 376 13.32 9.17 21.31
CA TYR A 376 13.24 9.66 19.93
C TYR A 376 13.31 11.18 19.89
N ARG A 377 12.67 11.86 20.85
CA ARG A 377 12.55 13.33 20.88
C ARG A 377 13.92 14.03 20.77
N GLY A 378 14.03 14.99 19.85
CA GLY A 378 15.23 15.80 19.63
C GLY A 378 16.46 15.05 19.10
N GLN A 379 16.31 13.80 18.64
CA GLN A 379 17.42 13.01 18.09
C GLN A 379 17.58 13.26 16.58
N SER A 380 18.81 13.52 16.13
CA SER A 380 19.13 13.76 14.71
C SER A 380 19.04 12.51 13.82
N CYS A 381 18.93 11.33 14.43
CA CYS A 381 18.68 10.07 13.73
C CYS A 381 17.19 9.81 13.49
N VAL A 382 16.28 10.69 13.94
CA VAL A 382 14.85 10.59 13.67
C VAL A 382 14.48 11.65 12.64
N PHE A 383 13.72 11.25 11.62
CA PHE A 383 13.23 12.10 10.55
C PHE A 383 11.70 12.17 10.58
N LEU A 384 11.15 13.39 10.54
CA LEU A 384 9.72 13.66 10.47
C LEU A 384 9.37 14.22 9.10
N ASN A 385 8.47 13.59 8.37
CA ASN A 385 8.11 14.00 7.02
C ASN A 385 6.60 14.17 6.92
N PHE A 386 6.12 15.41 7.01
CA PHE A 386 4.70 15.73 6.93
C PHE A 386 4.45 16.52 5.65
N GLN A 387 3.71 15.94 4.73
CA GLN A 387 3.36 16.62 3.48
C GLN A 387 1.87 16.55 3.25
N ASN A 388 1.27 17.70 2.94
CA ASN A 388 -0.15 17.80 2.63
C ASN A 388 -1.02 17.17 3.73
N THR A 389 -0.63 17.29 5.01
CA THR A 389 -1.35 16.69 6.14
C THR A 389 -2.25 17.72 6.81
N LEU A 390 -3.50 17.35 7.06
CA LEU A 390 -4.49 18.15 7.77
C LEU A 390 -4.62 17.65 9.22
N PHE A 391 -4.29 18.49 10.19
CA PHE A 391 -4.57 18.26 11.60
C PHE A 391 -5.70 19.17 12.07
N VAL A 392 -6.81 18.59 12.50
CA VAL A 392 -7.92 19.33 13.11
C VAL A 392 -8.22 18.81 14.51
N ASN A 393 -8.19 19.71 15.49
CA ASN A 393 -8.47 19.39 16.90
C ASN A 393 -7.53 18.28 17.43
N CYS A 394 -6.27 18.32 17.04
CA CYS A 394 -5.29 17.29 17.39
C CYS A 394 -4.20 17.79 18.33
N GLY A 395 -3.66 16.86 19.12
CA GLY A 395 -2.41 17.02 19.87
C GLY A 395 -2.33 18.26 20.76
N ASN A 396 -3.43 18.67 21.39
CA ASN A 396 -3.52 19.84 22.28
C ASN A 396 -2.96 21.12 21.64
N ASN A 397 -3.24 21.33 20.35
CA ASN A 397 -2.82 22.49 19.57
C ASN A 397 -1.28 22.65 19.46
N ASP A 398 -0.53 21.53 19.50
CA ASP A 398 0.93 21.59 19.51
C ASP A 398 1.57 20.30 18.95
N ILE A 399 1.56 20.11 17.62
CA ILE A 399 1.99 18.86 16.97
C ILE A 399 3.53 18.80 16.84
N THR A 400 4.07 19.58 15.91
CA THR A 400 5.46 19.60 15.48
C THR A 400 6.39 20.00 16.61
N ASN A 401 6.02 20.96 17.48
CA ASN A 401 6.90 21.37 18.59
C ASN A 401 7.08 20.25 19.62
N LYS A 402 6.03 19.46 19.86
CA LYS A 402 6.08 18.32 20.80
C LYS A 402 6.81 17.14 20.20
N MET A 403 6.52 16.80 18.95
CA MET A 403 7.20 15.71 18.24
C MET A 403 8.69 15.95 18.10
N GLN A 404 9.06 17.13 17.60
CA GLN A 404 10.45 17.46 17.28
C GLN A 404 11.30 17.69 18.54
N GLY A 405 10.76 18.43 19.52
CA GLY A 405 11.42 18.75 20.79
C GLY A 405 12.54 19.79 20.72
N ASN A 406 13.42 19.74 19.71
CA ASN A 406 14.46 20.74 19.47
C ASN A 406 14.89 20.79 17.99
N ALA A 407 15.77 21.73 17.63
CA ALA A 407 16.21 21.93 16.24
C ALA A 407 17.10 20.81 15.65
N ASN A 408 17.55 19.83 16.45
CA ASN A 408 18.46 18.77 15.98
C ASN A 408 17.75 17.64 15.24
N MET A 409 16.44 17.46 15.46
CA MET A 409 15.67 16.43 14.77
C MET A 409 15.38 16.88 13.33
N LYS A 410 15.66 15.99 12.37
CA LYS A 410 15.48 16.29 10.95
C LYS A 410 13.99 16.29 10.62
N HIS A 411 13.57 17.21 9.76
CA HIS A 411 12.20 17.26 9.31
C HIS A 411 12.09 17.77 7.87
N ASP A 412 11.01 17.38 7.20
CA ASP A 412 10.53 17.95 5.95
C ASP A 412 9.02 18.19 6.13
N TYR A 413 8.65 19.46 6.26
CA TYR A 413 7.27 19.87 6.44
C TYR A 413 6.83 20.71 5.25
N LYS A 414 5.75 20.30 4.58
CA LYS A 414 5.28 20.94 3.37
C LYS A 414 3.77 20.94 3.27
N ASN A 415 3.18 22.12 3.09
CA ASN A 415 1.75 22.28 2.78
C ASN A 415 0.83 21.58 3.79
N ASN A 416 1.19 21.55 5.08
CA ASN A 416 0.30 21.01 6.11
C ASN A 416 -0.66 22.07 6.63
N ALA A 417 -1.72 21.67 7.31
CA ALA A 417 -2.63 22.57 7.99
C ALA A 417 -2.87 22.17 9.45
N TYR A 418 -2.94 23.17 10.32
CA TYR A 418 -3.14 23.01 11.76
C TYR A 418 -4.27 23.91 12.23
N TRP A 419 -5.42 23.30 12.52
CA TRP A 419 -6.63 23.98 13.01
C TRP A 419 -7.05 23.37 14.34
N TYR A 420 -7.34 24.19 15.35
CA TYR A 420 -7.68 23.69 16.67
C TYR A 420 -8.69 24.58 17.37
N ASN A 421 -9.83 24.00 17.78
CA ASN A 421 -10.91 24.69 18.48
C ASN A 421 -11.33 26.00 17.81
N ASN A 422 -11.57 25.93 16.49
CA ASN A 422 -11.97 27.07 15.66
C ASN A 422 -10.96 28.23 15.70
N ALA A 423 -9.67 27.90 15.83
CA ALA A 423 -8.57 28.86 15.87
C ALA A 423 -7.30 28.27 15.23
N GLU A 424 -6.36 29.15 14.94
CA GLU A 424 -5.06 28.82 14.35
C GLU A 424 -4.22 27.90 15.27
N GLY A 425 -3.51 26.97 14.63
CA GLY A 425 -2.48 26.11 15.22
C GLY A 425 -1.29 26.86 15.83
N LYS A 426 -0.49 26.22 16.71
CA LYS A 426 0.75 26.80 17.29
C LYS A 426 2.05 26.25 16.69
N ASP A 427 1.94 25.50 15.60
CA ASP A 427 3.02 24.77 14.97
C ASP A 427 4.02 25.68 14.24
N LYS A 428 5.07 26.13 14.95
CA LYS A 428 6.05 27.10 14.43
C LYS A 428 7.21 26.48 13.62
N TYR A 429 7.42 25.17 13.72
CA TYR A 429 8.50 24.51 12.96
C TYR A 429 8.11 24.26 11.50
N ASP A 430 6.82 24.23 11.19
CA ASP A 430 6.32 24.18 9.82
C ASP A 430 6.08 25.60 9.29
N THR A 431 7.08 26.13 8.59
CA THR A 431 7.01 27.49 8.03
C THR A 431 6.15 27.59 6.77
N THR A 432 5.62 26.47 6.26
CA THR A 432 4.79 26.40 5.05
C THR A 432 3.31 26.15 5.34
N ALA A 433 2.97 26.11 6.63
CA ALA A 433 1.66 25.71 7.11
C ALA A 433 0.53 26.67 6.70
N THR A 434 -0.65 26.10 6.51
CA THR A 434 -1.93 26.81 6.44
C THR A 434 -2.61 26.77 7.82
N PHE A 435 -3.10 27.91 8.28
CA PHE A 435 -3.78 28.04 9.57
C PHE A 435 -5.25 28.50 9.43
N SER A 436 -5.78 28.60 8.22
CA SER A 436 -7.18 28.97 7.97
C SER A 436 -8.13 27.81 8.28
N ASP A 437 -9.42 28.10 8.45
CA ASP A 437 -10.44 27.07 8.65
C ASP A 437 -10.55 26.15 7.42
N PRO A 438 -10.42 24.81 7.57
CA PRO A 438 -10.59 23.86 6.47
C PRO A 438 -12.03 23.78 5.94
N GLN A 439 -13.02 24.29 6.70
CA GLN A 439 -14.44 24.26 6.35
C GLN A 439 -14.92 22.83 6.02
N MET A 440 -14.65 21.89 6.93
CA MET A 440 -15.09 20.51 6.79
C MET A 440 -16.62 20.42 6.89
N LYS A 441 -17.22 19.62 6.01
CA LYS A 441 -18.68 19.53 5.87
C LYS A 441 -19.40 18.97 7.10
N ASN A 442 -19.01 17.77 7.57
CA ASN A 442 -19.60 17.18 8.77
C ASN A 442 -18.61 16.22 9.46
N PRO A 443 -17.52 16.75 10.04
CA PRO A 443 -16.39 15.95 10.53
C PRO A 443 -16.75 15.08 11.75
N GLU A 444 -17.78 15.43 12.51
CA GLU A 444 -18.25 14.64 13.66
C GLU A 444 -18.89 13.31 13.24
N GLU A 445 -19.48 13.27 12.03
CA GLU A 445 -20.08 12.07 11.42
C GLU A 445 -19.12 11.40 10.42
N GLY A 446 -17.87 11.84 10.34
CA GLY A 446 -16.85 11.27 9.46
C GLY A 446 -16.85 11.77 8.01
N ASP A 447 -17.57 12.86 7.70
CA ASP A 447 -17.50 13.53 6.39
C ASP A 447 -16.51 14.71 6.48
N PHE A 448 -15.30 14.48 6.02
CA PHE A 448 -14.21 15.46 6.02
C PHE A 448 -14.09 16.22 4.70
N THR A 449 -15.11 16.18 3.84
CA THR A 449 -15.11 16.93 2.57
C THR A 449 -14.83 18.41 2.83
N LEU A 450 -13.83 18.96 2.12
CA LEU A 450 -13.40 20.35 2.29
C LEU A 450 -14.17 21.28 1.35
N SER A 451 -14.53 22.47 1.84
CA SER A 451 -14.99 23.58 0.98
C SER A 451 -14.01 24.77 0.92
N SER A 452 -12.95 24.74 1.73
CA SER A 452 -11.94 25.82 1.75
C SER A 452 -11.09 25.81 0.47
N THR A 453 -11.18 26.88 -0.31
CA THR A 453 -10.46 27.02 -1.58
C THR A 453 -8.95 26.89 -1.41
N GLU A 454 -8.39 27.43 -0.32
CA GLU A 454 -6.94 27.36 -0.06
C GLU A 454 -6.48 25.91 0.16
N HIS A 455 -7.22 25.15 0.97
CA HIS A 455 -6.88 23.76 1.29
C HIS A 455 -7.02 22.86 0.06
N ILE A 456 -8.08 23.05 -0.72
CA ILE A 456 -8.32 22.31 -1.96
C ILE A 456 -7.22 22.58 -2.98
N ALA A 457 -6.86 23.85 -3.21
CA ALA A 457 -5.81 24.23 -4.17
C ALA A 457 -4.44 23.65 -3.81
N LYS A 458 -4.14 23.57 -2.51
CA LYS A 458 -2.91 22.96 -1.97
C LYS A 458 -3.00 21.45 -1.81
N ARG A 459 -4.15 20.83 -2.09
CA ARG A 459 -4.42 19.39 -1.92
C ARG A 459 -4.08 18.89 -0.50
N ILE A 460 -4.44 19.66 0.53
CA ILE A 460 -4.14 19.33 1.93
C ILE A 460 -5.17 18.32 2.46
N GLY A 461 -4.70 17.27 3.13
CA GLY A 461 -5.50 16.21 3.71
C GLY A 461 -5.51 14.94 2.88
N ASP A 462 -6.34 13.99 3.31
CA ASP A 462 -6.62 12.75 2.58
C ASP A 462 -7.34 13.05 1.25
N PRO A 463 -6.82 12.59 0.09
CA PRO A 463 -7.40 12.85 -1.22
C PRO A 463 -8.85 12.37 -1.38
N ARG A 464 -9.31 11.41 -0.56
CA ARG A 464 -10.70 10.93 -0.55
C ARG A 464 -11.71 12.05 -0.30
N TRP A 465 -11.31 13.12 0.36
CA TRP A 465 -12.17 14.26 0.73
C TRP A 465 -11.99 15.49 -0.16
N LEU A 466 -11.17 15.37 -1.19
CA LEU A 466 -10.89 16.44 -2.13
C LEU A 466 -11.62 16.18 -3.45
N PRO A 467 -11.97 17.23 -4.21
CA PRO A 467 -12.45 17.06 -5.57
C PRO A 467 -11.47 16.28 -6.43
N GLU A 468 -11.97 15.58 -7.45
CA GLU A 468 -11.12 14.95 -8.46
C GLU A 468 -10.22 15.99 -9.13
N GLU A 469 -9.00 15.58 -9.46
CA GLU A 469 -8.07 16.44 -10.19
C GLU A 469 -8.51 16.47 -11.65
N ILE A 470 -8.93 17.65 -12.13
CA ILE A 470 -9.18 17.85 -13.56
C ILE A 470 -7.79 17.91 -14.21
N VAL A 471 -7.37 16.79 -14.79
CA VAL A 471 -6.18 16.75 -15.64
C VAL A 471 -6.60 17.30 -17.00
N GLU A 472 -6.26 18.55 -17.29
CA GLU A 472 -6.41 19.16 -18.62
C GLU A 472 -5.43 18.59 -19.64
#